data_AF-A0A656HKX6-F1
#
_entry.id   AF-A0A656HKX6-F1
#
_cell.length_a   1.000
_cell.length_b   1.000
_cell.length_c   1.000
_cell.angle_alpha   90.00
_cell.angle_beta   90.00
_cell.angle_gamma   90.00
#
_symmetry.space_group_name_H-M   'P 1'
#
loop_
_entity.id
_entity.type
_entity.pdbx_description
1 polymer ?
#
loop_
_entity_poly.entity_id
_entity_poly.type
_entity_poly.pdbx_seq_one_letter_code
_entity_poly.pdbx_strand_id
1 'polypeptide(L)'
;MSSIFSGLCRPGLGLAVLLSGMVLVVGLEGCSSQQTTATADVQRSGAARTNVATPDRLSYAALDRLRHRVVYDGRYVPIAYPNGDVPANMGVCTDTVIRSYRKLGIDLQRLVHEDIERNFYAYPRLAKWGLSAPDSNIDHRRVHNLKAFFTRHGAALPVTGKAADYRPGDLVTWSLGGDQEHIGIVVSRKSSTDPNRYMIVHNIGEGEKMEDVLFAMPITGHYRYFPGNGGTKYAAAS
;
A
#
# COMPACT_ATOMS: atom_id res chain seq x y z
N MET A 1 -35.48 38.12 -10.74
CA MET A 1 -36.64 38.98 -10.42
C MET A 1 -37.56 38.18 -9.53
N SER A 2 -37.73 38.67 -8.29
CA SER A 2 -38.81 38.49 -7.29
C SER A 2 -39.38 37.07 -7.07
N SER A 3 -39.54 36.55 -5.86
CA SER A 3 -39.98 37.21 -4.63
C SER A 3 -39.51 36.47 -3.38
N ILE A 4 -39.19 37.29 -2.39
CA ILE A 4 -38.99 37.02 -0.97
C ILE A 4 -40.37 36.86 -0.32
N PHE A 5 -40.56 35.91 0.61
CA PHE A 5 -41.45 36.13 1.76
C PHE A 5 -40.94 35.42 3.01
N SER A 6 -40.75 36.25 4.03
CA SER A 6 -40.27 35.99 5.37
C SER A 6 -41.43 35.55 6.27
N GLY A 7 -41.20 34.58 7.16
CA GLY A 7 -42.12 34.21 8.24
C GLY A 7 -41.46 34.37 9.61
N LEU A 8 -41.76 35.49 10.28
CA LEU A 8 -41.39 35.77 11.67
C LEU A 8 -42.44 35.16 12.60
N CYS A 9 -42.01 34.42 13.62
CA CYS A 9 -42.85 34.01 14.75
C CYS A 9 -42.34 34.67 16.03
N ARG A 10 -43.20 35.46 16.69
CA ARG A 10 -42.94 36.17 17.96
C ARG A 10 -43.21 35.22 19.15
N PRO A 11 -42.48 35.32 20.27
CA PRO A 11 -42.90 34.72 21.53
C PRO A 11 -43.75 35.73 22.33
N GLY A 12 -44.89 35.26 22.85
CA GLY A 12 -45.71 35.98 23.82
C GLY A 12 -45.26 35.68 25.25
N LEU A 13 -45.03 36.74 26.03
CA LEU A 13 -44.80 36.70 27.48
C LEU A 13 -46.11 36.33 28.20
N GLY A 14 -46.06 35.30 29.04
CA GLY A 14 -47.15 34.89 29.93
C GLY A 14 -46.68 34.83 31.38
N LEU A 15 -46.94 35.93 32.08
CA LEU A 15 -47.02 36.23 33.51
C LEU A 15 -46.96 35.05 34.51
N ALA A 16 -46.01 35.12 35.45
CA ALA A 16 -45.99 34.32 36.67
C ALA A 16 -46.84 34.99 37.77
N VAL A 17 -47.76 34.24 38.37
CA VAL A 17 -48.45 34.58 39.62
C VAL A 17 -48.20 33.46 40.60
N LEU A 18 -47.46 33.77 41.67
CA LEU A 18 -47.23 32.88 42.81
C LEU A 18 -48.39 33.03 43.81
N LEU A 19 -49.16 31.97 44.00
CA LEU A 19 -50.12 31.84 45.10
C LEU A 19 -49.90 30.49 45.79
N SER A 20 -49.61 30.58 47.09
CA SER A 20 -49.48 29.46 48.03
C SER A 20 -50.64 28.48 47.92
N GLY A 21 -50.32 27.21 47.76
CA GLY A 21 -51.28 26.12 47.77
C GLY A 21 -50.56 24.80 47.90
N MET A 22 -50.53 24.28 49.12
CA MET A 22 -50.00 22.96 49.47
C MET A 22 -50.80 21.89 48.73
N VAL A 23 -50.20 21.27 47.71
CA VAL A 23 -50.76 20.11 47.02
C VAL A 23 -49.90 18.90 47.36
N LEU A 24 -50.50 17.98 48.12
CA LEU A 24 -50.03 16.61 48.25
C LEU A 24 -50.16 15.94 46.87
N VAL A 25 -49.03 15.64 46.24
CA VAL A 25 -48.97 14.74 45.08
C VAL A 25 -48.42 13.42 45.56
N VAL A 26 -49.31 12.42 45.64
CA VAL A 26 -48.99 11.01 45.77
C VAL A 26 -48.71 10.50 44.36
N GLY A 27 -47.49 10.03 44.09
CA GLY A 27 -47.08 9.63 42.74
C GLY A 27 -45.85 8.74 42.73
N LEU A 28 -46.11 7.43 42.74
CA LEU A 28 -45.41 6.31 42.10
C LEU A 28 -43.87 6.38 41.95
N GLU A 29 -43.23 5.41 42.60
CA GLU A 29 -41.82 5.04 42.45
C GLU A 29 -41.48 4.76 40.98
N GLY A 30 -40.86 5.74 40.32
CA GLY A 30 -40.14 5.54 39.07
C GLY A 30 -38.71 5.15 39.37
N CYS A 31 -38.37 3.87 39.19
CA CYS A 31 -36.98 3.41 39.15
C CYS A 31 -36.22 4.20 38.07
N SER A 32 -35.38 5.14 38.50
CA SER A 32 -34.41 5.81 37.66
C SER A 32 -33.31 4.80 37.31
N SER A 33 -33.37 4.24 36.11
CA SER A 33 -32.22 3.58 35.50
C SER A 33 -31.18 4.65 35.20
N GLN A 34 -30.26 4.87 36.14
CA GLN A 34 -29.01 5.56 35.88
C GLN A 34 -28.22 4.71 34.88
N GLN A 35 -28.36 5.05 33.59
CA GLN A 35 -27.45 4.59 32.57
C GLN A 35 -26.18 5.42 32.74
N THR A 36 -25.31 4.96 33.63
CA THR A 36 -23.91 5.38 33.67
C THR A 36 -23.37 5.29 32.25
N THR A 37 -23.11 6.44 31.64
CA THR A 37 -22.25 6.57 30.46
C THR A 37 -20.83 6.20 30.89
N ALA A 38 -20.61 4.90 31.09
CA ALA A 38 -19.29 4.33 31.08
C ALA A 38 -18.69 4.74 29.72
N THR A 39 -17.72 5.64 29.79
CA THR A 39 -16.87 6.08 28.70
C THR A 39 -16.57 4.88 27.80
N ALA A 40 -17.13 4.89 26.59
CA ALA A 40 -16.84 3.95 25.50
C ALA A 40 -15.42 4.18 24.96
N ASP A 41 -14.47 4.26 25.88
CA ASP A 41 -13.10 4.74 25.69
C ASP A 41 -12.13 3.79 26.42
N VAL A 42 -12.39 2.47 26.36
CA VAL A 42 -11.46 1.42 26.83
C VAL A 42 -11.35 0.24 25.86
N GLN A 43 -12.10 0.20 24.76
CA GLN A 43 -11.99 -0.89 23.76
C GLN A 43 -11.78 -0.39 22.32
N ARG A 44 -10.92 0.61 22.13
CA ARG A 44 -10.03 0.60 20.95
C ARG A 44 -8.85 -0.30 21.30
N SER A 45 -9.07 -1.59 21.10
CA SER A 45 -8.08 -2.65 21.28
C SER A 45 -6.75 -2.26 20.64
N GLY A 46 -5.64 -2.56 21.34
CA GLY A 46 -4.26 -2.36 20.89
C GLY A 46 -3.87 -3.11 19.61
N ALA A 47 -4.82 -3.72 18.91
CA ALA A 47 -4.65 -4.32 17.59
C ALA A 47 -4.39 -3.29 16.47
N ALA A 48 -4.68 -2.00 16.72
CA ALA A 48 -4.46 -0.92 15.75
C ALA A 48 -3.02 -0.34 15.73
N ARG A 49 -2.03 -0.98 16.38
CA ARG A 49 -0.66 -0.44 16.50
C ARG A 49 0.48 -1.31 15.98
N THR A 50 0.20 -2.49 15.44
CA THR A 50 1.24 -3.21 14.71
C THR A 50 1.17 -2.78 13.24
N ASN A 51 2.13 -1.95 12.81
CA ASN A 51 2.39 -1.62 11.40
C ASN A 51 2.92 -2.85 10.66
N VAL A 52 2.18 -3.97 10.70
CA VAL A 52 2.53 -5.22 10.03
C VAL A 52 2.30 -5.01 8.54
N ALA A 53 3.35 -5.20 7.76
CA ALA A 53 3.26 -5.20 6.31
C ALA A 53 2.58 -6.50 5.87
N THR A 54 1.41 -6.46 5.22
CA THR A 54 0.71 -7.68 4.78
C THR A 54 0.51 -7.70 3.27
N PRO A 55 0.29 -8.88 2.66
CA PRO A 55 -0.01 -8.99 1.23
C PRO A 55 -1.18 -8.09 0.79
N ASP A 56 -2.27 -8.09 1.55
CA ASP A 56 -3.43 -7.23 1.27
C ASP A 56 -3.07 -5.75 1.34
N ARG A 57 -2.31 -5.33 2.35
CA ARG A 57 -1.88 -3.93 2.45
C ARG A 57 -1.01 -3.52 1.28
N LEU A 58 -0.12 -4.39 0.79
CA LEU A 58 0.72 -4.10 -0.36
C LEU A 58 -0.12 -4.00 -1.64
N SER A 59 -1.07 -4.92 -1.82
CA SER A 59 -2.07 -4.86 -2.90
C SER A 59 -2.86 -3.54 -2.87
N TYR A 60 -3.35 -3.12 -1.70
CA TYR A 60 -4.05 -1.84 -1.56
C TYR A 60 -3.15 -0.63 -1.81
N ALA A 61 -1.90 -0.66 -1.33
CA ALA A 61 -0.94 0.40 -1.58
C ALA A 61 -0.62 0.54 -3.08
N ALA A 62 -0.52 -0.58 -3.80
CA ALA A 62 -0.38 -0.62 -5.25
C ALA A 62 -1.61 -0.05 -5.96
N LEU A 63 -2.83 -0.48 -5.58
CA LEU A 63 -4.07 0.08 -6.15
C LEU A 63 -4.18 1.60 -5.94
N ASP A 64 -3.73 2.10 -4.79
CA ASP A 64 -3.73 3.54 -4.53
C ASP A 64 -2.77 4.31 -5.44
N ARG A 65 -1.70 3.69 -5.96
CA ARG A 65 -0.79 4.31 -6.94
C ARG A 65 -1.52 4.82 -8.18
N LEU A 66 -2.59 4.14 -8.60
CA LEU A 66 -3.41 4.52 -9.76
C LEU A 66 -4.08 5.88 -9.63
N ARG A 67 -4.16 6.45 -8.40
CA ARG A 67 -4.72 7.79 -8.15
C ARG A 67 -3.71 8.91 -8.43
N HIS A 68 -2.45 8.57 -8.66
CA HIS A 68 -1.39 9.53 -8.88
C HIS A 68 -1.05 9.61 -10.37
N ARG A 69 -1.03 10.82 -10.90
CA ARG A 69 -0.56 11.05 -12.26
C ARG A 69 0.97 11.02 -12.29
N VAL A 70 1.53 9.97 -12.88
CA VAL A 70 2.98 9.75 -13.01
C VAL A 70 3.34 9.73 -14.49
N VAL A 71 4.34 10.52 -14.86
CA VAL A 71 5.00 10.46 -16.17
C VAL A 71 6.09 9.40 -16.11
N TYR A 72 6.11 8.50 -17.09
CA TYR A 72 7.18 7.52 -17.21
C TYR A 72 8.50 8.22 -17.58
N ASP A 73 9.40 8.33 -16.61
CA ASP A 73 10.72 8.94 -16.78
C ASP A 73 11.74 8.19 -15.92
N GLY A 74 12.66 7.51 -16.60
CA GLY A 74 13.70 6.69 -16.01
C GLY A 74 15.05 7.38 -15.83
N ARG A 75 15.12 8.71 -16.01
CA ARG A 75 16.38 9.44 -15.87
C ARG A 75 16.94 9.32 -14.46
N TYR A 76 18.26 9.43 -14.36
CA TYR A 76 18.95 9.51 -13.09
C TYR A 76 18.62 10.83 -12.40
N VAL A 77 18.34 10.77 -11.11
CA VAL A 77 18.04 11.94 -10.26
C VAL A 77 18.71 11.74 -8.91
N PRO A 78 19.49 12.70 -8.41
CA PRO A 78 19.97 12.68 -7.04
C PRO A 78 18.79 12.74 -6.07
N ILE A 79 18.76 11.83 -5.10
CA ILE A 79 17.70 11.74 -4.09
C ILE A 79 18.31 11.60 -2.70
N ALA A 80 17.52 11.96 -1.68
CA ALA A 80 17.94 11.78 -0.29
C ALA A 80 18.19 10.30 0.04
N TYR A 81 18.90 10.04 1.14
CA TYR A 81 19.05 8.71 1.70
C TYR A 81 19.10 8.78 3.23
N PRO A 82 18.37 7.91 3.96
CA PRO A 82 17.37 6.96 3.47
C PRO A 82 16.04 7.65 3.08
N ASN A 83 15.04 6.89 2.64
CA ASN A 83 13.71 7.37 2.24
C ASN A 83 13.67 8.44 1.13
N GLY A 84 14.70 8.51 0.29
CA GLY A 84 14.65 9.26 -0.95
C GLY A 84 13.61 8.73 -1.92
N ASP A 85 13.09 9.65 -2.74
CA ASP A 85 12.20 9.37 -3.84
C ASP A 85 12.47 10.37 -4.96
N VAL A 86 12.20 9.96 -6.19
CA VAL A 86 12.15 10.88 -7.33
C VAL A 86 10.89 11.77 -7.20
N PRO A 87 10.78 12.88 -7.95
CA PRO A 87 9.59 13.72 -7.91
C PRO A 87 8.29 12.92 -8.03
N ALA A 88 7.25 13.33 -7.31
CA ALA A 88 6.01 12.55 -7.17
C ALA A 88 5.27 12.31 -8.49
N ASN A 89 5.47 13.18 -9.48
CA ASN A 89 4.90 13.08 -10.83
C ASN A 89 5.77 12.30 -11.82
N MET A 90 6.85 11.67 -11.34
CA MET A 90 7.83 10.90 -12.12
C MET A 90 7.97 9.50 -11.56
N GLY A 91 8.27 8.54 -12.43
CA GLY A 91 8.77 7.24 -12.03
C GLY A 91 8.72 6.19 -13.13
N VAL A 92 9.28 5.02 -12.84
CA VAL A 92 9.25 3.82 -13.67
C VAL A 92 8.55 2.67 -12.93
N CYS A 93 8.60 1.46 -13.49
CA CYS A 93 7.97 0.26 -12.92
C CYS A 93 8.43 -0.08 -11.49
N THR A 94 9.70 0.13 -11.16
CA THR A 94 10.23 -0.08 -9.81
C THR A 94 9.69 0.94 -8.81
N ASP A 95 9.45 2.18 -9.23
CA ASP A 95 8.93 3.23 -8.34
C ASP A 95 7.50 2.92 -7.86
N THR A 96 6.69 2.23 -8.67
CA THR A 96 5.40 1.64 -8.24
C THR A 96 5.61 0.71 -7.04
N VAL A 97 6.62 -0.17 -7.11
CA VAL A 97 6.95 -1.13 -6.05
C VAL A 97 7.47 -0.40 -4.81
N ILE A 98 8.47 0.47 -4.98
CA ILE A 98 9.12 1.22 -3.89
C ILE A 98 8.08 2.04 -3.11
N ARG A 99 7.26 2.83 -3.81
CA ARG A 99 6.24 3.68 -3.17
C ARG A 99 5.15 2.86 -2.49
N SER A 100 4.79 1.70 -3.05
CA SER A 100 3.82 0.80 -2.42
C SER A 100 4.38 0.22 -1.11
N TYR A 101 5.62 -0.28 -1.10
CA TYR A 101 6.27 -0.74 0.13
C TYR A 101 6.46 0.37 1.17
N ARG A 102 6.75 1.59 0.72
CA ARG A 102 6.92 2.75 1.61
C ARG A 102 5.64 3.09 2.39
N LYS A 103 4.45 2.88 1.80
CA LYS A 103 3.17 3.01 2.52
C LYS A 103 2.99 1.98 3.65
N LEU A 104 3.75 0.89 3.61
CA LEU A 104 3.78 -0.14 4.64
C LEU A 104 4.92 0.10 5.66
N GLY A 105 5.66 1.20 5.54
CA GLY A 105 6.80 1.51 6.40
C GLY A 105 8.08 0.76 6.01
N ILE A 106 8.14 0.16 4.82
CA ILE A 106 9.30 -0.57 4.31
C ILE A 106 10.05 0.31 3.32
N ASP A 107 11.29 0.69 3.67
CA ASP A 107 12.15 1.46 2.79
C ASP A 107 13.05 0.55 1.94
N LEU A 108 12.58 0.20 0.74
CA LEU A 108 13.38 -0.60 -0.21
C LEU A 108 14.63 0.12 -0.68
N GLN A 109 14.69 1.46 -0.67
CA GLN A 109 15.93 2.19 -0.99
C GLN A 109 17.04 1.76 -0.03
N ARG A 110 16.78 1.88 1.27
CA ARG A 110 17.71 1.49 2.32
C ARG A 110 18.05 0.01 2.29
N LEU A 111 17.03 -0.85 2.27
CA LEU A 111 17.24 -2.30 2.38
C LEU A 111 18.07 -2.87 1.22
N VAL A 112 17.77 -2.45 -0.01
CA VAL A 112 18.50 -2.92 -1.20
C VAL A 112 19.91 -2.36 -1.21
N HIS A 113 20.08 -1.06 -0.94
CA HIS A 113 21.40 -0.43 -0.94
C HIS A 113 22.34 -1.06 0.10
N GLU A 114 21.88 -1.21 1.34
CA GLU A 114 22.69 -1.81 2.41
C GLU A 114 23.02 -3.28 2.14
N ASP A 115 22.14 -4.05 1.48
CA ASP A 115 22.46 -5.43 1.10
C ASP A 115 23.51 -5.49 -0.01
N ILE A 116 23.43 -4.59 -1.01
CA ILE A 116 24.45 -4.47 -2.06
C ILE A 116 25.79 -4.06 -1.46
N GLU A 117 25.81 -3.06 -0.56
CA GLU A 117 27.04 -2.61 0.08
C GLU A 117 27.79 -3.75 0.75
N ARG A 118 27.06 -4.64 1.45
CA ARG A 118 27.64 -5.81 2.10
C ARG A 118 27.96 -6.97 1.15
N ASN A 119 27.35 -7.00 -0.04
CA ASN A 119 27.36 -8.19 -0.92
C ASN A 119 27.50 -7.82 -2.41
N PHE A 120 28.32 -6.84 -2.74
CA PHE A 120 28.37 -6.22 -4.08
C PHE A 120 28.44 -7.23 -5.23
N TYR A 121 29.32 -8.24 -5.12
CA TYR A 121 29.51 -9.26 -6.15
C TYR A 121 28.37 -10.29 -6.26
N ALA A 122 27.46 -10.34 -5.28
CA ALA A 122 26.24 -11.14 -5.37
C ALA A 122 25.17 -10.49 -6.29
N TYR A 123 25.41 -9.26 -6.76
CA TYR A 123 24.58 -8.53 -7.71
C TYR A 123 25.27 -8.47 -9.08
N PRO A 124 25.14 -9.54 -9.91
CA PRO A 124 26.02 -9.76 -11.06
C PRO A 124 25.95 -8.67 -12.13
N ARG A 125 24.86 -7.91 -12.19
CA ARG A 125 24.69 -6.82 -13.17
C ARG A 125 25.54 -5.60 -12.84
N LEU A 126 25.84 -5.33 -11.57
CA LEU A 126 26.66 -4.17 -11.18
C LEU A 126 28.08 -4.27 -11.76
N ALA A 127 28.72 -5.42 -11.58
CA ALA A 127 30.03 -5.69 -12.18
C ALA A 127 29.98 -5.71 -13.72
N LYS A 128 28.92 -6.29 -14.32
CA LYS A 128 28.72 -6.28 -15.79
C LYS A 128 28.54 -4.87 -16.36
N TRP A 129 28.01 -3.93 -15.57
CA TRP A 129 27.90 -2.52 -15.95
C TRP A 129 29.15 -1.69 -15.62
N GLY A 130 30.23 -2.32 -15.14
CA GLY A 130 31.48 -1.64 -14.79
C GLY A 130 31.40 -0.79 -13.52
N LEU A 131 30.41 -1.02 -12.66
CA LEU A 131 30.30 -0.33 -11.37
C LEU A 131 31.26 -0.97 -10.35
N SER A 132 31.86 -0.15 -9.51
CA SER A 132 32.79 -0.56 -8.45
C SER A 132 32.24 -0.35 -7.03
N ALA A 133 31.09 0.31 -6.89
CA ALA A 133 30.45 0.62 -5.62
C ALA A 133 28.91 0.69 -5.77
N PRO A 134 28.15 0.47 -4.69
CA PRO A 134 26.71 0.70 -4.67
C PRO A 134 26.37 2.19 -4.91
N ASP A 135 25.13 2.47 -5.32
CA ASP A 135 24.61 3.83 -5.50
C ASP A 135 23.20 3.95 -4.93
N SER A 136 23.10 4.59 -3.76
CA SER A 136 21.85 4.79 -3.01
C SER A 136 20.78 5.56 -3.79
N ASN A 137 21.15 6.30 -4.84
CA ASN A 137 20.20 7.05 -5.67
C ASN A 137 19.40 6.14 -6.61
N ILE A 138 19.92 4.97 -6.96
CA ILE A 138 19.40 4.18 -8.10
C ILE A 138 19.34 2.68 -7.84
N ASP A 139 20.02 2.15 -6.82
CA ASP A 139 20.12 0.71 -6.58
C ASP A 139 18.78 -0.01 -6.53
N HIS A 140 17.85 0.50 -5.73
CA HIS A 140 16.49 -0.01 -5.59
C HIS A 140 15.60 0.21 -6.82
N ARG A 141 15.98 1.11 -7.73
CA ARG A 141 15.21 1.45 -8.94
C ARG A 141 15.55 0.56 -10.13
N ARG A 142 16.45 -0.43 -9.96
CA ARG A 142 16.82 -1.40 -11.01
C ARG A 142 16.13 -2.74 -10.76
N VAL A 143 15.36 -3.23 -11.73
CA VAL A 143 14.63 -4.52 -11.61
C VAL A 143 15.59 -5.68 -11.31
N HIS A 144 16.74 -5.74 -11.98
CA HIS A 144 17.76 -6.75 -11.70
C HIS A 144 18.26 -6.75 -10.24
N ASN A 145 18.40 -5.58 -9.63
CA ASN A 145 18.82 -5.47 -8.24
C ASN A 145 17.69 -5.94 -7.31
N LEU A 146 16.44 -5.57 -7.59
CA LEU A 146 15.29 -6.06 -6.83
C LEU A 146 15.17 -7.58 -6.88
N LYS A 147 15.34 -8.20 -8.05
CA LYS A 147 15.35 -9.66 -8.20
C LYS A 147 16.44 -10.33 -7.36
N ALA A 148 17.68 -9.83 -7.45
CA ALA A 148 18.79 -10.35 -6.67
C ALA A 148 18.53 -10.21 -5.16
N PHE A 149 18.07 -9.04 -4.73
CA PHE A 149 17.69 -8.78 -3.35
C PHE A 149 16.60 -9.75 -2.86
N PHE A 150 15.45 -9.85 -3.55
CA PHE A 150 14.37 -10.74 -3.12
C PHE A 150 14.79 -12.21 -3.06
N THR A 151 15.57 -12.69 -4.04
CA THR A 151 16.12 -14.04 -4.02
C THR A 151 17.02 -14.27 -2.80
N ARG A 152 17.95 -13.35 -2.53
CA ARG A 152 18.88 -13.42 -1.39
C ARG A 152 18.15 -13.41 -0.04
N HIS A 153 17.00 -12.77 0.02
CA HIS A 153 16.13 -12.71 1.20
C HIS A 153 15.10 -13.85 1.26
N GLY A 154 15.26 -14.91 0.45
CA GLY A 154 14.39 -16.09 0.50
C GLY A 154 12.93 -15.83 0.08
N ALA A 155 12.70 -14.75 -0.68
CA ALA A 155 11.37 -14.32 -1.10
C ALA A 155 10.93 -14.89 -2.45
N ALA A 156 11.79 -15.65 -3.14
CA ALA A 156 11.46 -16.24 -4.43
C ALA A 156 10.40 -17.35 -4.29
N LEU A 157 9.42 -17.32 -5.18
CA LEU A 157 8.39 -18.33 -5.35
C LEU A 157 8.53 -19.00 -6.72
N PRO A 158 7.96 -20.21 -6.92
CA PRO A 158 7.96 -20.85 -8.23
C PRO A 158 7.26 -19.98 -9.28
N VAL A 159 7.85 -19.93 -10.48
CA VAL A 159 7.21 -19.39 -11.68
C VAL A 159 6.45 -20.53 -12.34
N THR A 160 5.12 -20.42 -12.39
CA THR A 160 4.23 -21.45 -12.94
C THR A 160 3.29 -20.86 -13.98
N GLY A 161 2.65 -21.73 -14.78
CA GLY A 161 1.56 -21.35 -15.68
C GLY A 161 0.18 -21.30 -15.01
N LYS A 162 0.10 -21.43 -13.68
CA LYS A 162 -1.18 -21.52 -12.95
C LYS A 162 -1.51 -20.18 -12.29
N ALA A 163 -2.60 -19.55 -12.70
CA ALA A 163 -3.05 -18.26 -12.17
C ALA A 163 -3.18 -18.23 -10.63
N ALA A 164 -3.61 -19.35 -10.02
CA ALA A 164 -3.84 -19.46 -8.57
C ALA A 164 -2.57 -19.37 -7.72
N ASP A 165 -1.39 -19.57 -8.31
CA ASP A 165 -0.11 -19.50 -7.60
C ASP A 165 0.32 -18.05 -7.33
N TYR A 166 -0.20 -17.10 -8.10
CA TYR A 166 0.07 -15.67 -8.00
C TYR A 166 -1.03 -14.98 -7.19
N ARG A 167 -0.71 -14.52 -5.99
CA ARG A 167 -1.68 -13.97 -5.04
C ARG A 167 -1.49 -12.46 -4.85
N PRO A 168 -2.53 -11.73 -4.43
CA PRO A 168 -2.40 -10.32 -4.11
C PRO A 168 -1.24 -10.04 -3.14
N GLY A 169 -0.44 -9.03 -3.45
CA GLY A 169 0.78 -8.69 -2.73
C GLY A 169 2.05 -9.41 -3.23
N ASP A 170 1.95 -10.31 -4.20
CA ASP A 170 3.12 -10.86 -4.87
C ASP A 170 3.71 -9.86 -5.86
N LEU A 171 5.01 -9.99 -6.10
CA LEU A 171 5.76 -9.26 -7.12
C LEU A 171 6.07 -10.20 -8.27
N VAL A 172 5.87 -9.73 -9.49
CA VAL A 172 6.22 -10.49 -10.71
C VAL A 172 7.13 -9.63 -11.56
N THR A 173 8.18 -10.24 -12.11
CA THR A 173 9.08 -9.58 -13.06
C THR A 173 8.96 -10.23 -14.43
N TRP A 174 9.10 -9.43 -15.48
CA TRP A 174 9.02 -9.88 -16.87
C TRP A 174 10.25 -9.45 -17.66
N SER A 175 10.53 -10.16 -18.75
CA SER A 175 11.42 -9.71 -19.82
C SER A 175 10.58 -8.98 -20.87
N LEU A 176 11.02 -7.79 -21.28
CA LEU A 176 10.49 -7.07 -22.44
C LEU A 176 11.35 -7.29 -23.70
N GLY A 177 12.33 -8.21 -23.62
CA GLY A 177 13.33 -8.44 -24.67
C GLY A 177 14.65 -7.72 -24.41
N GLY A 178 15.75 -8.31 -24.91
CA GLY A 178 17.11 -7.80 -24.68
C GLY A 178 17.45 -7.73 -23.19
N ASP A 179 17.97 -6.59 -22.74
CA ASP A 179 18.28 -6.30 -21.33
C ASP A 179 17.15 -5.54 -20.60
N GLN A 180 15.99 -5.34 -21.23
CA GLN A 180 14.88 -4.62 -20.62
C GLN A 180 14.03 -5.54 -19.75
N GLU A 181 14.01 -5.26 -18.44
CA GLU A 181 13.12 -5.94 -17.49
C GLU A 181 12.01 -5.00 -17.00
N HIS A 182 10.94 -5.64 -16.53
CA HIS A 182 9.76 -4.98 -15.99
C HIS A 182 9.34 -5.65 -14.67
N ILE A 183 8.63 -4.92 -13.82
CA ILE A 183 8.13 -5.42 -12.52
C ILE A 183 6.75 -4.83 -12.22
N GLY A 184 5.95 -5.58 -11.48
CA GLY A 184 4.61 -5.16 -11.05
C GLY A 184 4.16 -5.91 -9.80
N ILE A 185 3.04 -5.46 -9.25
CA ILE A 185 2.43 -6.02 -8.05
C ILE A 185 1.11 -6.69 -8.44
N VAL A 186 0.91 -7.94 -8.02
CA VAL A 186 -0.38 -8.63 -8.13
C VAL A 186 -1.36 -7.99 -7.15
N VAL A 187 -2.54 -7.58 -7.61
CA VAL A 187 -3.53 -6.88 -6.77
C VAL A 187 -4.82 -7.66 -6.64
N SER A 188 -5.57 -7.39 -5.57
CA SER A 188 -6.85 -7.98 -5.23
C SER A 188 -8.00 -7.42 -6.10
N ARG A 189 -7.81 -7.49 -7.41
CA ARG A 189 -8.79 -7.24 -8.46
C ARG A 189 -8.68 -8.38 -9.47
N LYS A 190 -9.81 -9.00 -9.81
CA LYS A 190 -9.83 -10.05 -10.81
C LYS A 190 -9.88 -9.45 -12.22
N SER A 191 -9.30 -10.16 -13.17
CA SER A 191 -9.47 -9.84 -14.58
C SER A 191 -10.92 -10.02 -14.99
N SER A 192 -11.41 -9.12 -15.86
CA SER A 192 -12.72 -9.25 -16.50
C SER A 192 -12.75 -10.32 -17.59
N THR A 193 -11.58 -10.70 -18.14
CA THR A 193 -11.46 -11.71 -19.20
C THR A 193 -11.21 -13.11 -18.65
N ASP A 194 -10.62 -13.22 -17.46
CA ASP A 194 -10.48 -14.48 -16.72
C ASP A 194 -10.60 -14.24 -15.21
N PRO A 195 -11.73 -14.62 -14.58
CA PRO A 195 -11.95 -14.39 -13.15
C PRO A 195 -11.00 -15.19 -12.25
N ASN A 196 -10.24 -16.15 -12.80
CA ASN A 196 -9.21 -16.86 -12.03
C ASN A 196 -7.93 -16.03 -11.88
N ARG A 197 -7.64 -15.10 -12.79
CA ARG A 197 -6.45 -14.25 -12.76
C ARG A 197 -6.64 -12.97 -11.96
N TYR A 198 -5.64 -12.64 -11.16
CA TYR A 198 -5.53 -11.32 -10.55
C TYR A 198 -4.87 -10.34 -11.51
N MET A 199 -5.31 -9.08 -11.46
CA MET A 199 -4.73 -7.97 -12.22
C MET A 199 -3.35 -7.60 -11.65
N ILE A 200 -2.55 -6.93 -12.47
CA ILE A 200 -1.25 -6.38 -12.09
C ILE A 200 -1.32 -4.86 -12.07
N VAL A 201 -0.81 -4.23 -11.02
CA VAL A 201 -0.48 -2.80 -11.05
C VAL A 201 1.00 -2.63 -11.35
N HIS A 202 1.31 -1.80 -12.34
CA HIS A 202 2.66 -1.49 -12.79
C HIS A 202 2.68 -0.13 -13.51
N ASN A 203 3.87 0.37 -13.82
CA ASN A 203 4.06 1.60 -14.56
C ASN A 203 4.86 1.33 -15.84
N ILE A 204 4.28 1.64 -17.01
CA ILE A 204 4.94 1.49 -18.31
C ILE A 204 4.33 2.47 -19.33
N GLY A 205 5.19 3.16 -20.11
CA GLY A 205 4.77 4.08 -21.17
C GLY A 205 3.96 5.27 -20.65
N GLU A 206 2.63 5.17 -20.67
CA GLU A 206 1.70 6.23 -20.29
C GLU A 206 1.56 6.46 -18.77
N GLY A 207 2.27 5.69 -17.93
CA GLY A 207 2.25 5.83 -16.48
C GLY A 207 1.73 4.59 -15.74
N GLU A 208 1.30 4.82 -14.49
CA GLU A 208 0.71 3.81 -13.59
C GLU A 208 -0.62 3.29 -14.17
N LYS A 209 -0.75 1.97 -14.29
CA LYS A 209 -1.95 1.32 -14.81
C LYS A 209 -2.17 -0.04 -14.18
N MET A 210 -3.39 -0.55 -14.33
CA MET A 210 -3.79 -1.88 -13.88
C MET A 210 -4.23 -2.71 -15.07
N GLU A 211 -3.51 -3.78 -15.37
CA GLU A 211 -3.74 -4.60 -16.57
C GLU A 211 -3.67 -6.10 -16.26
N ASP A 212 -4.35 -6.91 -17.09
CA ASP A 212 -4.25 -8.37 -17.06
C ASP A 212 -3.04 -8.82 -17.90
N VAL A 213 -1.84 -8.57 -17.37
CA VAL A 213 -0.57 -8.82 -18.07
C VAL A 213 0.25 -9.96 -17.46
N LEU A 214 -0.31 -10.70 -16.49
CA LEU A 214 0.42 -11.72 -15.72
C LEU A 214 1.18 -12.70 -16.61
N PHE A 215 0.50 -13.24 -17.65
CA PHE A 215 1.06 -14.18 -18.62
C PHE A 215 1.25 -13.60 -20.03
N ALA A 216 1.14 -12.27 -20.18
CA ALA A 216 1.27 -11.61 -21.49
C ALA A 216 2.73 -11.50 -21.95
N MET A 217 3.69 -11.66 -21.05
CA MET A 217 5.12 -11.54 -21.29
C MET A 217 5.87 -12.67 -20.57
N PRO A 218 7.11 -13.02 -20.99
CA PRO A 218 7.91 -14.02 -20.29
C PRO A 218 8.19 -13.61 -18.84
N ILE A 219 7.66 -14.38 -17.88
CA ILE A 219 7.92 -14.18 -16.45
C ILE A 219 9.37 -14.58 -16.15
N THR A 220 10.13 -13.68 -15.54
CA THR A 220 11.53 -13.89 -15.15
C THR A 220 11.74 -13.99 -13.64
N GLY A 221 10.67 -13.86 -12.85
CA GLY A 221 10.72 -13.94 -11.40
C GLY A 221 9.34 -13.75 -10.77
N HIS A 222 9.13 -14.40 -9.63
CA HIS A 222 7.93 -14.33 -8.82
C HIS A 222 8.36 -14.30 -7.35
N TYR A 223 7.87 -13.33 -6.57
CA TYR A 223 8.38 -13.05 -5.23
C TYR A 223 7.29 -12.65 -4.24
N ARG A 224 7.50 -12.97 -2.97
CA ARG A 224 6.70 -12.47 -1.83
C ARG A 224 7.61 -12.05 -0.68
N TYR A 225 7.65 -10.76 -0.36
CA TYR A 225 8.59 -10.20 0.60
C TYR A 225 7.92 -9.31 1.66
N PHE A 226 8.02 -9.69 2.94
CA PHE A 226 7.48 -8.95 4.09
C PHE A 226 8.44 -9.03 5.28
N PRO A 227 9.45 -8.13 5.37
CA PRO A 227 10.42 -8.16 6.45
C PRO A 227 9.75 -7.81 7.79
N GLY A 228 10.18 -8.48 8.86
CA GLY A 228 9.72 -8.19 10.23
C GLY A 228 8.42 -8.86 10.68
N ASN A 229 7.72 -9.62 9.83
CA ASN A 229 6.49 -10.35 10.20
C ASN A 229 6.72 -11.65 11.02
N GLY A 230 7.88 -11.80 11.68
CA GLY A 230 8.23 -13.02 12.39
C GLY A 230 8.43 -14.20 11.44
N GLY A 231 9.57 -14.18 10.72
CA GLY A 231 10.26 -15.35 10.18
C GLY A 231 9.49 -16.30 9.24
N THR A 232 10.04 -16.51 8.04
CA THR A 232 10.02 -17.85 7.39
C THR A 232 8.66 -18.58 7.38
N LYS A 233 7.66 -18.07 6.64
CA LYS A 233 6.45 -18.85 6.31
C LYS A 233 6.06 -18.92 4.84
N TYR A 234 6.88 -18.44 3.91
CA TYR A 234 6.57 -18.53 2.47
C TYR A 234 7.51 -19.45 1.67
N ALA A 235 8.51 -20.06 2.31
CA ALA A 235 9.26 -21.17 1.74
C ALA A 235 8.64 -22.50 2.21
N ALA A 236 7.49 -22.87 1.65
CA ALA A 236 6.99 -24.26 1.66
C ALA A 236 5.76 -24.37 0.76
N ALA A 237 5.99 -24.61 -0.52
CA ALA A 237 5.14 -25.50 -1.31
C ALA A 237 6.12 -26.30 -2.17
N SER A 238 6.43 -27.50 -1.66
CA SER A 238 7.23 -28.54 -2.31
C SER A 238 6.59 -29.02 -3.61
#